data_AF-A0AAV5CGH5-F1
#
_entry.id   AF-A0AAV5CGH5-F1
#
_cell.length_a   1.000
_cell.length_b   1.000
_cell.length_c   1.000
_cell.angle_alpha   90.00
_cell.angle_beta   90.00
_cell.angle_gamma   90.00
#
_symmetry.space_group_name_H-M   'P 1'
#
loop_
_entity.id
_entity.type
_entity.pdbx_description
1 polymer ?
#
loop_
_entity_poly.entity_id
_entity_poly.type
_entity_poly.pdbx_seq_one_letter_code
_entity_poly.pdbx_strand_id
1 'polypeptide(L)'
;MAASHLRALVLLLAVSVSLRIAAAITVQEACQQHTKYPELCVQALSAAKPATETVPPSGLPELAEIAVALAEESNTAMVEFVKSLESQPGGMPPECLQQCVGQFQAAVTELKRSKVALEQFGENATGVKGWVEAAKTDGDTCMRGCHKIEGGADPDIDGKIGELGKLCSIALSLTDASVRNHGA
;
A
#
# COMPACT_ATOMS: atom_id res chain seq x y z
N MET A 1 52.02 -38.48 33.75
CA MET A 1 51.34 -38.87 32.49
C MET A 1 50.14 -39.72 32.89
N ALA A 2 48.89 -39.49 32.53
CA ALA A 2 48.27 -38.53 31.63
C ALA A 2 46.83 -38.29 32.15
N ALA A 3 46.34 -37.07 31.94
CA ALA A 3 44.97 -36.66 32.24
C ALA A 3 43.96 -37.38 31.33
N SER A 4 42.81 -37.78 31.85
CA SER A 4 41.60 -37.93 31.04
C SER A 4 40.32 -37.94 31.89
N HIS A 5 40.15 -36.89 32.71
CA HIS A 5 38.80 -36.40 32.97
C HIS A 5 38.46 -35.54 31.76
N LEU A 6 37.53 -35.98 30.91
CA LEU A 6 36.64 -35.14 30.08
C LEU A 6 35.88 -36.04 29.10
N ARG A 7 35.01 -36.88 29.65
CA ARG A 7 33.83 -37.38 28.93
C ARG A 7 32.58 -37.12 29.76
N ALA A 8 32.53 -35.95 30.40
CA ALA A 8 31.25 -35.30 30.57
C ALA A 8 30.82 -34.93 29.14
N LEU A 9 30.00 -35.80 28.56
CA LEU A 9 29.07 -35.47 27.51
C LEU A 9 28.22 -34.31 28.03
N VAL A 10 28.80 -33.10 28.02
CA VAL A 10 28.06 -31.87 27.93
C VAL A 10 27.46 -31.96 26.54
N LEU A 11 26.31 -32.62 26.46
CA LEU A 11 25.28 -32.35 25.48
C LEU A 11 24.99 -30.86 25.58
N LEU A 12 25.85 -30.07 24.95
CA LEU A 12 25.52 -28.76 24.42
C LEU A 12 24.39 -29.04 23.44
N LEU A 13 23.18 -29.17 23.98
CA LEU A 13 21.97 -28.72 23.30
C LEU A 13 22.26 -27.25 22.99
N ALA A 14 22.89 -27.02 21.84
CA ALA A 14 22.85 -25.76 21.16
C ALA A 14 21.37 -25.54 20.89
N VAL A 15 20.69 -24.93 21.88
CA VAL A 15 19.45 -24.21 21.63
C VAL A 15 19.90 -23.13 20.67
N SER A 16 19.79 -23.42 19.39
CA SER A 16 19.82 -22.42 18.33
C SER A 16 18.58 -21.57 18.54
N VAL A 17 18.63 -20.69 19.55
CA VAL A 17 17.82 -19.50 19.59
C VAL A 17 18.28 -18.74 18.36
N SER A 18 17.62 -18.99 17.23
CA SER A 18 17.70 -18.13 16.07
C SER A 18 17.15 -16.78 16.54
N LEU A 19 18.01 -15.95 17.12
CA LEU A 19 17.75 -14.53 17.28
C LEU A 19 17.62 -14.02 15.85
N ARG A 20 16.39 -14.00 15.32
CA ARG A 20 16.09 -13.28 14.10
C ARG A 20 16.18 -11.81 14.48
N ILE A 21 17.40 -11.28 14.51
CA ILE A 21 17.59 -9.85 14.39
C ILE A 21 16.90 -9.53 13.07
N ALA A 22 15.76 -8.85 13.12
CA ALA A 22 15.10 -8.42 11.90
C ALA A 22 16.14 -7.60 11.14
N ALA A 23 16.54 -8.11 9.98
CA ALA A 23 17.56 -7.46 9.18
C ALA A 23 16.97 -6.16 8.63
N ALA A 24 17.80 -5.11 8.53
CA ALA A 24 17.42 -3.96 7.72
C ALA A 24 17.08 -4.45 6.31
N ILE A 25 16.01 -3.91 5.73
CA ILE A 25 15.56 -4.25 4.38
C ILE A 25 15.65 -3.02 3.51
N THR A 26 15.97 -3.19 2.24
CA THR A 26 15.86 -2.11 1.26
C THR A 26 14.40 -1.91 0.83
N VAL A 27 14.09 -0.75 0.24
CA VAL A 27 12.79 -0.52 -0.40
C VAL A 27 12.50 -1.60 -1.46
N GLN A 28 13.50 -1.95 -2.25
CA GLN A 28 13.38 -3.00 -3.26
C GLN A 28 13.02 -4.35 -2.64
N GLU A 29 13.71 -4.77 -1.59
CA GLU A 29 13.41 -6.03 -0.89
C GLU A 29 12.02 -6.01 -0.25
N ALA A 30 11.62 -4.89 0.38
CA ALA A 30 10.29 -4.74 0.95
C ALA A 30 9.19 -4.92 -0.11
N CYS A 31 9.34 -4.26 -1.26
CA CYS A 31 8.41 -4.37 -2.39
C CYS A 31 8.32 -5.79 -2.94
N GLN A 32 9.46 -6.48 -3.08
CA GLN A 32 9.54 -7.86 -3.57
C GLN A 32 8.94 -8.88 -2.60
N GLN A 33 9.12 -8.68 -1.29
CA GLN A 33 8.68 -9.63 -0.28
C GLN A 33 7.19 -9.50 0.06
N HIS A 34 6.65 -8.29 0.01
CA HIS A 34 5.33 -8.01 0.58
C HIS A 34 4.26 -7.69 -0.46
N THR A 35 4.61 -7.27 -1.67
CA THR A 35 3.62 -6.81 -2.65
C THR A 35 3.51 -7.76 -3.84
N LYS A 36 2.32 -7.83 -4.43
CA LYS A 36 2.09 -8.48 -5.74
C LYS A 36 2.43 -7.59 -6.94
N TYR A 37 2.87 -6.36 -6.70
CA TYR A 37 3.20 -5.36 -7.72
C TYR A 37 4.59 -4.76 -7.46
N PRO A 38 5.66 -5.59 -7.42
CA PRO A 38 6.95 -5.16 -6.92
C PRO A 38 7.58 -4.05 -7.78
N GLU A 39 7.43 -4.09 -9.11
CA GLU A 39 7.96 -3.07 -10.01
C GLU A 39 7.28 -1.71 -9.77
N LEU A 40 5.95 -1.71 -9.70
CA LEU A 40 5.17 -0.50 -9.42
C LEU A 40 5.45 0.04 -8.00
N CYS A 41 5.58 -0.84 -7.01
CA CYS A 41 5.94 -0.47 -5.65
C CYS A 41 7.30 0.25 -5.61
N VAL A 42 8.33 -0.33 -6.23
CA VAL A 42 9.66 0.31 -6.29
C VAL A 42 9.58 1.64 -7.00
N GLN A 43 8.92 1.69 -8.17
CA GLN A 43 8.76 2.93 -8.93
C GLN A 43 8.09 4.03 -8.11
N ALA A 44 6.98 3.70 -7.44
CA ALA A 44 6.19 4.65 -6.68
C ALA A 44 6.95 5.19 -5.45
N LEU A 45 7.58 4.29 -4.68
CA LEU A 45 8.30 4.66 -3.46
C LEU A 45 9.63 5.37 -3.74
N SER A 46 10.30 5.07 -4.87
CA SER A 46 11.63 5.61 -5.19
C SER A 46 11.71 7.12 -5.32
N ALA A 47 10.58 7.79 -5.56
CA ALA A 47 10.52 9.26 -5.58
C ALA A 47 10.73 9.88 -4.19
N ALA A 48 10.25 9.21 -3.13
CA ALA A 48 10.39 9.66 -1.76
C ALA A 48 11.60 9.00 -1.06
N LYS A 49 11.88 7.73 -1.37
CA LYS A 49 12.94 6.94 -0.75
C LYS A 49 13.61 6.03 -1.78
N PRO A 50 14.90 6.21 -2.12
CA PRO A 50 15.60 5.43 -3.14
C PRO A 50 15.46 3.91 -2.95
N ALA A 51 15.35 3.18 -4.06
CA ALA A 51 15.18 1.72 -4.07
C ALA A 51 16.23 0.95 -3.23
N THR A 52 17.47 1.44 -3.21
CA THR A 52 18.61 0.84 -2.49
C THR A 52 18.78 1.34 -1.06
N GLU A 53 17.97 2.30 -0.62
CA GLU A 53 18.03 2.79 0.76
C GLU A 53 17.55 1.69 1.71
N THR A 54 18.37 1.40 2.72
CA THR A 54 18.05 0.47 3.78
C THR A 54 17.17 1.14 4.83
N VAL A 55 15.99 0.59 5.07
CA VAL A 55 15.16 0.93 6.22
C VAL A 55 15.40 -0.09 7.35
N PRO A 56 15.43 0.36 8.62
CA PRO A 56 15.41 -0.59 9.73
C PRO A 56 14.12 -1.42 9.68
N PRO A 57 14.04 -2.56 10.38
CA PRO A 57 12.81 -3.34 10.48
C PRO A 57 11.57 -2.54 10.87
N SER A 58 11.76 -1.53 11.74
CA SER A 58 10.75 -0.55 12.17
C SER A 58 10.42 0.52 11.11
N GLY A 59 10.99 0.42 9.90
CA GLY A 59 10.75 1.32 8.78
C GLY A 59 9.66 0.85 7.82
N LEU A 60 9.08 -0.34 8.02
CA LEU A 60 7.87 -0.75 7.29
C LEU A 60 6.67 0.18 7.50
N PRO A 61 6.40 0.70 8.72
CA PRO A 61 5.41 1.77 8.92
C PRO A 61 5.68 3.01 8.04
N GLU A 62 6.93 3.44 7.91
CA GLU A 62 7.32 4.57 7.06
C GLU A 62 7.03 4.27 5.58
N LEU A 63 7.38 3.08 5.09
CA LEU A 63 7.06 2.68 3.71
C LEU A 63 5.55 2.59 3.46
N ALA A 64 4.80 2.11 4.46
CA ALA A 64 3.34 2.06 4.40
C ALA A 64 2.74 3.48 4.37
N GLU A 65 3.25 4.41 5.18
CA GLU A 65 2.83 5.81 5.19
C GLU A 65 3.05 6.48 3.83
N ILE A 66 4.24 6.31 3.24
CA ILE A 66 4.55 6.83 1.91
C ILE A 66 3.61 6.22 0.86
N ALA A 67 3.37 4.91 0.90
CA ALA A 67 2.47 4.25 -0.04
C ALA A 67 1.02 4.74 0.09
N VAL A 68 0.53 4.98 1.32
CA VAL A 68 -0.80 5.56 1.57
C VAL A 68 -0.86 7.00 1.04
N ALA A 69 0.17 7.81 1.27
CA ALA A 69 0.22 9.19 0.76
C ALA A 69 0.19 9.26 -0.77
N LEU A 70 0.89 8.35 -1.45
CA LEU A 70 0.86 8.25 -2.92
C LEU A 70 -0.52 7.82 -3.44
N ALA A 71 -1.17 6.87 -2.76
CA ALA A 71 -2.53 6.49 -3.08
C ALA A 71 -3.51 7.68 -2.88
N GLU A 72 -3.35 8.46 -1.80
CA GLU A 72 -4.15 9.66 -1.52
C GLU A 72 -4.01 10.71 -2.63
N GLU A 73 -2.77 11.01 -3.03
CA GLU A 73 -2.48 11.96 -4.11
C GLU A 73 -3.09 11.49 -5.43
N SER A 74 -2.93 10.19 -5.76
CA SER A 74 -3.51 9.60 -6.97
C SER A 74 -5.05 9.68 -6.98
N ASN A 75 -5.70 9.42 -5.84
CA ASN A 75 -7.15 9.56 -5.69
C ASN A 75 -7.59 11.03 -5.83
N THR A 76 -6.83 11.96 -5.29
CA THR A 76 -7.10 13.41 -5.44
C THR A 76 -7.01 13.84 -6.90
N ALA A 77 -5.97 13.39 -7.62
CA ALA A 77 -5.85 13.63 -9.05
C ALA A 77 -7.00 12.99 -9.85
N MET A 78 -7.48 11.82 -9.40
CA MET A 78 -8.61 11.13 -10.02
C MET A 78 -9.93 11.90 -9.84
N VAL A 79 -10.16 12.53 -8.69
CA VAL A 79 -11.32 13.44 -8.49
C VAL A 79 -11.33 14.53 -9.56
N GLU A 80 -10.19 15.20 -9.77
CA GLU A 80 -10.10 16.28 -10.76
C GLU A 80 -10.22 15.76 -12.20
N PHE A 81 -9.64 14.58 -12.48
CA PHE A 81 -9.81 13.92 -13.77
C PHE A 81 -11.28 13.63 -14.07
N VAL A 82 -12.01 12.99 -13.15
CA VAL A 82 -13.43 12.63 -13.36
C VAL A 82 -14.29 13.88 -13.54
N LYS A 83 -14.07 14.94 -12.73
CA LYS A 83 -14.75 16.23 -12.93
C LYS A 83 -14.50 16.82 -14.31
N SER A 84 -13.27 16.72 -14.82
CA SER A 84 -12.96 17.23 -16.17
C SER A 84 -13.77 16.53 -17.27
N LEU A 85 -14.19 15.28 -17.05
CA LEU A 85 -15.00 14.52 -18.00
C LEU A 85 -16.43 15.06 -18.12
N GLU A 86 -16.96 15.76 -17.11
CA GLU A 86 -18.32 16.34 -17.15
C GLU A 86 -18.46 17.37 -18.29
N SER A 87 -17.35 17.99 -18.68
CA SER A 87 -17.30 18.97 -19.77
C SER A 87 -17.13 18.33 -21.16
N GLN A 88 -16.92 17.01 -21.25
CA GLN A 88 -16.63 16.33 -22.51
C GLN A 88 -17.93 15.90 -23.23
N PRO A 89 -18.15 16.36 -24.47
CA PRO A 89 -19.34 15.99 -25.24
C PRO A 89 -19.39 14.47 -25.49
N GLY A 90 -20.55 13.87 -25.21
CA GLY A 90 -20.82 12.47 -25.49
C GLY A 90 -20.15 11.46 -24.55
N GLY A 91 -19.47 11.87 -23.49
CA GLY A 91 -18.74 10.95 -22.59
C GLY A 91 -19.63 10.04 -21.71
N MET A 92 -19.28 9.96 -20.43
CA MET A 92 -20.06 9.20 -19.45
C MET A 92 -21.30 9.97 -18.99
N PRO A 93 -22.38 9.29 -18.55
CA PRO A 93 -23.54 9.95 -17.97
C PRO A 93 -23.14 10.87 -16.80
N PRO A 94 -23.67 12.11 -16.71
CA PRO A 94 -23.31 13.04 -15.64
C PRO A 94 -23.52 12.47 -14.22
N GLU A 95 -24.60 11.73 -14.00
CA GLU A 95 -24.90 11.07 -12.72
C GLU A 95 -23.83 10.06 -12.32
N CYS A 96 -23.25 9.35 -13.29
CA CYS A 96 -22.17 8.40 -13.08
C CYS A 96 -20.87 9.09 -12.70
N LEU A 97 -20.55 10.19 -13.38
CA LEU A 97 -19.37 11.00 -13.07
C LEU A 97 -19.48 11.61 -11.67
N GLN A 98 -20.64 12.16 -11.31
CA GLN A 98 -20.90 12.71 -9.98
C GLN A 98 -20.81 11.66 -8.88
N GLN A 99 -21.40 10.48 -9.09
CA GLN A 99 -21.27 9.36 -8.16
C GLN A 99 -19.80 8.95 -8.00
N CYS A 100 -19.07 8.82 -9.12
CA CYS A 100 -17.68 8.42 -9.08
C CYS A 100 -16.78 9.46 -8.38
N VAL A 101 -17.02 10.76 -8.60
CA VAL A 101 -16.37 11.84 -7.83
C VAL A 101 -16.61 11.67 -6.33
N GLY A 102 -17.85 11.39 -5.92
CA GLY A 102 -18.19 11.16 -4.52
C GLY A 102 -17.44 9.98 -3.90
N GLN A 103 -17.31 8.88 -4.64
CA GLN A 103 -16.55 7.71 -4.18
C GLN A 103 -15.05 7.99 -4.07
N PHE A 104 -14.45 8.68 -5.04
CA PHE A 104 -13.04 9.09 -4.90
C PHE A 104 -12.81 10.08 -3.75
N GLN A 105 -13.75 10.97 -3.46
CA GLN A 105 -13.67 11.85 -2.28
C GLN A 105 -13.74 11.07 -0.96
N ALA A 106 -14.57 10.04 -0.89
CA ALA A 106 -14.60 9.11 0.24
C ALA A 106 -13.25 8.37 0.38
N ALA A 107 -12.73 7.82 -0.72
CA ALA A 107 -11.42 7.18 -0.76
C ALA A 107 -10.29 8.09 -0.26
N VAL A 108 -10.23 9.36 -0.71
CA VAL A 108 -9.27 10.36 -0.21
C VAL A 108 -9.40 10.56 1.30
N THR A 109 -10.62 10.59 1.83
CA THR A 109 -10.87 10.77 3.26
C THR A 109 -10.35 9.59 4.08
N GLU A 110 -10.61 8.36 3.62
CA GLU A 110 -10.12 7.14 4.26
C GLU A 110 -8.58 7.01 4.18
N LEU A 111 -7.97 7.42 3.07
CA LEU A 111 -6.51 7.44 2.90
C LEU A 111 -5.83 8.50 3.78
N LYS A 112 -6.41 9.70 3.90
CA LYS A 112 -5.93 10.73 4.83
C LYS A 112 -5.97 10.23 6.27
N ARG A 113 -7.06 9.57 6.66
CA ARG A 113 -7.22 8.98 7.99
C ARG A 113 -6.16 7.89 8.24
N SER A 114 -5.92 7.05 7.24
CA SER A 114 -4.89 6.01 7.24
C SER A 114 -3.49 6.60 7.45
N LYS A 115 -3.16 7.65 6.71
CA LYS A 115 -1.89 8.36 6.81
C LYS A 115 -1.66 8.92 8.20
N VAL A 116 -2.62 9.68 8.74
CA VAL A 116 -2.53 10.26 10.09
C VAL A 116 -2.34 9.17 11.16
N ALA A 117 -3.02 8.03 11.03
CA ALA A 117 -2.87 6.94 11.98
C ALA A 117 -1.48 6.29 11.90
N LEU A 118 -0.92 6.10 10.70
CA LEU A 118 0.45 5.60 10.53
C LEU A 118 1.49 6.60 11.07
N GLU A 119 1.31 7.90 10.84
CA GLU A 119 2.19 8.94 11.38
C GLU A 119 2.18 8.97 12.92
N GLN A 120 1.01 8.79 13.54
CA GLN A 120 0.86 8.89 15.00
C GLN A 120 1.20 7.60 15.74
N PHE A 121 0.90 6.45 15.15
CA PHE A 121 0.92 5.16 15.85
C PHE A 121 1.84 4.13 15.18
N GLY A 122 2.35 4.40 13.98
CA GLY A 122 3.23 3.51 13.24
C GLY A 122 2.65 2.11 13.10
N GLU A 123 3.36 1.12 13.61
CA GLU A 123 2.93 -0.29 13.66
C GLU A 123 1.71 -0.56 14.56
N ASN A 124 1.38 0.34 15.49
CA ASN A 124 0.20 0.24 16.36
C ASN A 124 -1.06 0.89 15.74
N ALA A 125 -0.98 1.35 14.48
CA ALA A 125 -2.06 2.03 13.79
C ALA A 125 -3.22 1.06 13.45
N THR A 126 -4.16 0.90 14.39
CA THR A 126 -5.37 0.10 14.17
C THR A 126 -6.33 0.80 13.20
N GLY A 127 -7.07 0.03 12.39
CA GLY A 127 -8.06 0.56 11.46
C GLY A 127 -7.54 0.95 10.07
N VAL A 128 -6.23 1.22 9.92
CA VAL A 128 -5.58 1.58 8.64
C VAL A 128 -5.94 0.59 7.54
N LYS A 129 -5.83 -0.71 7.82
CA LYS A 129 -6.19 -1.77 6.88
C LYS A 129 -7.60 -1.60 6.31
N GLY A 130 -8.59 -1.40 7.19
CA GLY A 130 -9.99 -1.27 6.79
C GLY A 130 -10.26 0.00 5.99
N TRP A 131 -9.62 1.11 6.33
CA TRP A 131 -9.74 2.37 5.60
C TRP A 131 -9.09 2.29 4.21
N VAL A 132 -7.91 1.66 4.09
CA VAL A 132 -7.27 1.45 2.77
C VAL A 132 -8.09 0.47 1.91
N GLU A 133 -8.67 -0.59 2.50
CA GLU A 133 -9.60 -1.50 1.80
C GLU A 133 -10.88 -0.79 1.33
N ALA A 134 -11.44 0.10 2.16
CA ALA A 134 -12.58 0.94 1.80
C ALA A 134 -12.23 1.86 0.62
N ALA A 135 -11.11 2.59 0.70
CA ALA A 135 -10.65 3.45 -0.38
C ALA A 135 -10.44 2.71 -1.70
N LYS A 136 -9.88 1.50 -1.65
CA LYS A 136 -9.74 0.64 -2.84
C LYS A 136 -11.10 0.26 -3.41
N THR A 137 -12.04 -0.12 -2.56
CA THR A 137 -13.39 -0.53 -2.97
C THR A 137 -14.14 0.66 -3.59
N ASP A 138 -14.04 1.84 -3.00
CA ASP A 138 -14.65 3.06 -3.53
C ASP A 138 -14.11 3.36 -4.94
N GLY A 139 -12.79 3.28 -5.16
CA GLY A 139 -12.21 3.44 -6.50
C GLY A 139 -12.69 2.39 -7.50
N ASP A 140 -12.62 1.10 -7.13
CA ASP A 140 -12.95 -0.03 -8.01
C ASP A 140 -14.43 -0.08 -8.43
N THR A 141 -15.32 0.56 -7.66
CA THR A 141 -16.76 0.44 -7.85
C THR A 141 -17.45 1.70 -8.36
N CYS A 142 -16.68 2.78 -8.57
CA CYS A 142 -17.19 4.10 -8.93
C CYS A 142 -17.97 4.14 -10.25
N MET A 143 -17.54 3.35 -11.25
CA MET A 143 -18.20 3.24 -12.55
C MET A 143 -19.07 1.98 -12.69
N ARG A 144 -19.34 1.25 -11.60
CA ARG A 144 -20.13 0.02 -11.68
C ARG A 144 -21.55 0.32 -12.16
N GLY A 145 -21.93 -0.30 -13.28
CA GLY A 145 -23.25 -0.10 -13.89
C GLY A 145 -23.35 1.17 -14.75
N CYS A 146 -22.24 1.92 -14.88
CA CYS A 146 -22.15 3.06 -15.78
C CYS A 146 -21.71 2.59 -17.16
N HIS A 147 -22.41 3.05 -18.18
CA HIS A 147 -22.09 2.77 -19.58
C HIS A 147 -21.93 4.08 -20.33
N LYS A 148 -20.92 4.12 -21.19
CA LYS A 148 -20.68 5.27 -22.07
C LYS A 148 -21.90 5.54 -22.94
N ILE A 149 -22.18 6.81 -23.18
CA ILE A 149 -23.20 7.21 -24.15
C ILE A 149 -22.72 6.81 -25.55
N GLU A 150 -23.65 6.35 -26.40
CA GLU A 150 -23.33 5.93 -27.77
C GLU A 150 -22.65 7.07 -28.55
N GLY A 151 -21.55 6.77 -29.24
CA GLY A 151 -20.74 7.77 -29.95
C GLY A 151 -19.79 8.60 -29.06
N GLY A 152 -19.72 8.27 -27.78
CA GLY A 152 -18.91 8.98 -26.80
C GLY A 152 -17.41 8.80 -26.87
N ALA A 153 -16.68 9.82 -26.38
CA ALA A 153 -15.28 9.68 -26.03
C ALA A 153 -15.12 8.64 -24.90
N ASP A 154 -14.11 7.78 -25.04
CA ASP A 154 -13.74 6.79 -24.02
C ASP A 154 -12.50 7.32 -23.28
N PRO A 155 -12.68 8.17 -22.26
CA PRO A 155 -11.56 8.52 -21.40
C PRO A 155 -11.11 7.24 -20.71
N ASP A 156 -9.81 6.94 -20.72
CA ASP A 156 -9.20 5.76 -20.07
C ASP A 156 -9.38 5.78 -18.54
N ILE A 157 -10.63 5.67 -18.11
CA ILE A 157 -11.08 5.76 -16.72
C ILE A 157 -10.85 4.42 -16.03
N ASP A 158 -11.15 3.32 -16.71
CA ASP A 158 -10.95 1.97 -16.21
C ASP A 158 -9.46 1.67 -16.01
N GLY A 159 -8.58 2.11 -16.93
CA GLY A 159 -7.14 1.99 -16.77
C GLY A 159 -6.64 2.76 -15.55
N LYS A 160 -7.09 4.01 -15.37
CA LYS A 160 -6.73 4.84 -14.21
C LYS A 160 -7.24 4.26 -12.89
N ILE A 161 -8.48 3.77 -12.85
CA ILE A 161 -9.04 3.04 -11.70
C ILE A 161 -8.16 1.83 -11.39
N GLY A 162 -7.78 1.05 -12.42
CA GLY A 162 -6.92 -0.11 -12.28
C GLY A 162 -5.55 0.21 -11.67
N GLU A 163 -4.87 1.26 -12.14
CA GLU A 163 -3.58 1.69 -11.58
C GLU A 163 -3.71 2.12 -10.12
N LEU A 164 -4.76 2.85 -9.79
CA LEU A 164 -5.04 3.34 -8.45
C LEU A 164 -5.37 2.18 -7.49
N GLY A 165 -6.12 1.18 -7.96
CA GLY A 165 -6.34 -0.07 -7.24
C GLY A 165 -5.05 -0.86 -6.96
N LYS A 166 -4.04 -0.78 -7.83
CA LYS A 166 -2.71 -1.35 -7.58
C LYS A 166 -1.96 -0.57 -6.49
N LEU A 167 -2.01 0.76 -6.52
CA LEU A 167 -1.43 1.62 -5.47
C LEU A 167 -2.03 1.33 -4.09
N CYS A 168 -3.36 1.28 -3.99
CA CYS A 168 -4.03 0.89 -2.73
C CYS A 168 -3.65 -0.54 -2.29
N SER A 169 -3.45 -1.47 -3.23
CA SER A 169 -2.99 -2.83 -2.90
C SER A 169 -1.56 -2.85 -2.35
N ILE A 170 -0.68 -1.99 -2.88
CA ILE A 170 0.69 -1.82 -2.37
C ILE A 170 0.65 -1.26 -0.94
N ALA A 171 -0.11 -0.18 -0.73
CA ALA A 171 -0.29 0.42 0.59
C ALA A 171 -0.81 -0.61 1.62
N LEU A 172 -1.87 -1.35 1.27
CA LEU A 172 -2.43 -2.40 2.11
C LEU A 172 -1.41 -3.47 2.49
N SER A 173 -0.61 -3.90 1.51
CA SER A 173 0.40 -4.95 1.71
C SER A 173 1.52 -4.51 2.66
N LEU A 174 1.96 -3.26 2.53
CA LEU A 174 2.99 -2.68 3.39
C LEU A 174 2.46 -2.38 4.80
N THR A 175 1.21 -1.92 4.94
CA THR A 175 0.52 -1.82 6.24
C THR A 175 0.39 -3.19 6.90
N ASP A 176 -0.03 -4.23 6.17
CA ASP A 176 -0.12 -5.59 6.72
C ASP A 176 1.27 -6.13 7.15
N ALA A 177 2.32 -5.77 6.42
CA ALA A 177 3.69 -6.15 6.78
C ALA A 177 4.20 -5.43 8.03
N SER A 178 3.89 -4.13 8.18
CA SER A 178 4.31 -3.34 9.33
C SER A 178 3.71 -3.88 10.64
N VAL A 179 2.45 -4.29 10.64
CA VAL A 179 1.78 -4.86 11.80
C VAL A 179 2.30 -6.27 12.14
N ARG A 180 2.58 -7.11 11.13
CA ARG A 180 3.03 -8.49 11.36
C ARG A 180 4.47 -8.59 11.90
N ASN A 181 5.36 -7.70 11.50
CA ASN A 181 6.75 -7.70 11.97
C ASN A 181 6.90 -7.27 13.44
N HIS A 182 5.86 -6.70 14.06
CA HIS A 182 5.83 -6.40 15.50
C HIS A 182 5.43 -7.60 16.37
N GLY A 183 4.78 -8.62 15.80
CA GLY A 183 4.29 -9.79 16.55
C GLY A 183 5.22 -11.01 16.58
N ALA A 184 6.42 -10.91 15.99
CA ALA A 184 7.41 -11.99 15.87
C ALA A 184 8.69 -11.65 16.64
#